data_AF-A0A6J4QWE8-F1
#
_entry.id   AF-A0A6J4QWE8-F1
#
_cell.length_a   1.000
_cell.length_b   1.000
_cell.length_c   1.000
_cell.angle_alpha   90.00
_cell.angle_beta   90.00
_cell.angle_gamma   90.00
#
_symmetry.space_group_name_H-M   'P 1'
#
loop_
_entity.id
_entity.type
_entity.pdbx_description
1 polymer ?
#
loop_
_entity_poly.entity_id
_entity_poly.type
_entity_poly.pdbx_seq_one_letter_code
_entity_poly.pdbx_strand_id
1 'polypeptide(L)'
;MVTIVERTEGHYDVQEVEFGRVYRWCPDCVVVECECGERLTLTASSTATCRRCGADHTAALRAEVAAERLGDEALHPWRYAEDREDAGIPF
;
A
#
# COMPACT_ATOMS: atom_id res chain seq x y z
N MET A 1 -16.68 -0.89 -15.01
CA MET A 1 -15.94 -1.76 -14.05
C MET A 1 -14.48 -1.35 -14.00
N VAL A 2 -13.77 -1.62 -12.89
CA VAL A 2 -12.34 -1.31 -12.74
C VAL A 2 -11.58 -2.60 -12.41
N THR A 3 -10.40 -2.79 -13.00
CA THR A 3 -9.56 -3.97 -12.78
C THR A 3 -8.22 -3.56 -12.22
N ILE A 4 -7.72 -4.32 -11.26
CA ILE A 4 -6.42 -4.06 -10.64
C ILE A 4 -5.34 -4.65 -11.53
N VAL A 5 -4.38 -3.82 -11.91
CA VAL A 5 -3.28 -4.18 -12.80
C VAL A 5 -2.02 -4.47 -12.01
N GLU A 6 -1.74 -3.63 -11.00
CA GLU A 6 -0.53 -3.71 -10.21
C GLU A 6 -0.81 -3.25 -8.79
N ARG A 7 -0.12 -3.86 -7.83
CA ARG A 7 -0.09 -3.45 -6.43
C ARG A 7 1.37 -3.31 -6.01
N THR A 8 1.67 -2.19 -5.38
CA THR A 8 2.97 -1.91 -4.80
C THR A 8 2.77 -1.68 -3.32
N GLU A 9 3.39 -2.52 -2.50
CA GLU A 9 3.38 -2.35 -1.05
C GLU A 9 4.22 -1.14 -0.64
N GLY A 10 3.91 -0.58 0.52
CA GLY A 10 4.68 0.54 1.07
C GLY A 10 6.14 0.13 1.31
N HIS A 11 7.07 0.91 0.79
CA HIS A 11 8.50 0.60 0.84
C HIS A 11 9.34 1.86 1.05
N TYR A 12 10.59 1.67 1.44
CA TYR A 12 11.57 2.76 1.45
C TYR A 12 12.38 2.74 0.17
N ASP A 13 12.28 3.82 -0.60
CA ASP A 13 13.25 4.10 -1.65
C ASP A 13 14.56 4.58 -1.03
N VAL A 14 15.67 4.04 -1.53
CA VAL A 14 17.01 4.41 -1.09
C VAL A 14 17.67 5.24 -2.17
N GLN A 15 18.09 6.46 -1.81
CA GLN A 15 18.85 7.33 -2.68
C GLN A 15 20.24 7.54 -2.11
N GLU A 16 21.27 7.13 -2.84
CA GLU A 16 22.67 7.41 -2.49
C GLU A 16 23.01 8.88 -2.80
N VAL A 17 23.61 9.56 -1.84
CA VAL A 17 24.07 10.96 -1.93
C VAL A 17 25.54 11.04 -1.54
N GLU A 18 26.23 12.13 -1.86
CA GLU A 18 27.70 12.27 -1.69
C GLU A 18 28.21 11.89 -0.29
N PHE A 19 27.40 12.06 0.77
CA PHE A 19 27.78 11.75 2.14
C PHE A 19 26.83 10.77 2.85
N GLY A 20 26.08 9.94 2.12
CA GLY A 20 25.24 8.92 2.76
C GLY A 20 24.07 8.38 1.92
N ARG A 21 23.00 7.98 2.61
CA ARG A 21 21.78 7.44 2.01
C ARG A 21 20.55 8.14 2.57
N VAL A 22 19.67 8.57 1.68
CA VAL A 22 18.35 9.09 2.04
C VAL A 22 17.33 7.99 1.83
N TYR A 23 16.60 7.66 2.90
CA TYR A 23 15.49 6.72 2.85
C TYR A 23 14.20 7.53 2.74
N ARG A 24 13.46 7.32 1.65
CA ARG A 24 12.19 7.97 1.38
C ARG A 24 11.07 6.95 1.52
N TRP A 25 10.14 7.22 2.42
CA TRP A 25 8.93 6.40 2.51
C TRP A 25 8.05 6.62 1.28
N CYS A 26 7.75 5.54 0.59
CA CYS A 26 6.79 5.44 -0.51
C CYS A 26 5.59 4.66 0.01
N PRO A 27 4.40 5.28 0.15
CA PRO A 27 3.21 4.60 0.64
C PRO A 27 2.75 3.54 -0.35
N ASP A 28 1.87 2.64 0.10
CA ASP A 28 1.23 1.67 -0.79
C ASP A 28 0.53 2.37 -1.95
N CYS A 29 0.56 1.74 -3.13
CA CYS A 29 -0.20 2.20 -4.26
C CYS A 29 -0.74 1.04 -5.10
N VAL A 30 -1.91 1.28 -5.67
CA VAL A 30 -2.61 0.35 -6.55
C VAL A 30 -2.79 1.03 -7.90
N VAL A 31 -2.35 0.35 -8.96
CA VAL A 31 -2.63 0.76 -10.33
C VAL A 31 -3.85 -0.01 -10.80
N VAL A 32 -4.84 0.73 -11.25
CA VAL A 32 -6.08 0.18 -11.78
C VAL A 32 -6.33 0.64 -13.20
N GLU A 33 -7.06 -0.16 -13.95
CA GLU A 33 -7.52 0.15 -15.29
C GLU A 33 -9.03 0.24 -15.30
N CYS A 34 -9.54 1.40 -15.71
CA CYS A 34 -10.94 1.62 -15.96
C CYS A 34 -11.33 0.95 -17.29
N GLU A 35 -12.59 0.54 -17.43
CA GLU A 35 -13.12 -0.04 -18.68
C GLU A 35 -12.96 0.84 -19.93
N CYS A 36 -12.79 2.16 -19.75
CA CYS A 36 -12.47 3.07 -20.85
C CYS A 36 -10.99 3.06 -21.28
N GLY A 37 -10.19 2.17 -20.68
CA GLY A 37 -8.75 2.01 -20.89
C GLY A 37 -7.88 3.03 -20.16
N GLU A 38 -8.44 3.90 -19.32
CA GLU A 38 -7.65 4.82 -18.50
C GLU A 38 -7.03 4.10 -17.31
N ARG A 39 -5.73 4.30 -17.10
CA ARG A 39 -5.00 3.81 -15.94
C ARG A 39 -4.90 4.87 -14.87
N LEU A 40 -5.19 4.49 -13.63
CA LEU A 40 -5.20 5.34 -12.46
C LEU A 40 -4.25 4.73 -11.42
N THR A 41 -3.28 5.52 -10.96
CA THR A 41 -2.46 5.17 -9.80
C THR A 41 -3.08 5.78 -8.56
N LEU A 42 -3.36 4.96 -7.56
CA LEU A 42 -4.12 5.34 -6.39
C LEU A 42 -3.36 4.95 -5.14
N THR A 43 -3.22 5.89 -4.23
CA THR A 43 -2.74 5.68 -2.87
C THR A 43 -3.92 5.75 -1.88
N ALA A 44 -3.70 5.38 -0.62
CA ALA A 44 -4.74 5.43 0.43
C ALA A 44 -5.47 6.79 0.57
N SER A 45 -4.85 7.90 0.14
CA SER A 45 -5.43 9.25 0.16
C SER A 45 -6.01 9.73 -1.17
N SER A 46 -5.95 8.92 -2.22
CA SER A 46 -6.35 9.29 -3.59
C SER A 46 -7.86 9.18 -3.83
N THR A 47 -8.39 10.07 -4.68
CA THR A 47 -9.72 9.92 -5.28
C THR A 47 -9.60 9.15 -6.60
N ALA A 48 -10.48 8.19 -6.82
CA ALA A 48 -10.41 7.31 -7.99
C ALA A 48 -11.42 7.70 -9.07
N THR A 49 -11.40 8.97 -9.45
CA THR A 49 -12.25 9.48 -10.53
C THR A 49 -11.52 9.35 -11.86
N CYS A 50 -12.10 8.58 -12.78
CA CYS A 50 -11.60 8.47 -14.15
C CYS A 50 -11.82 9.80 -14.88
N ARG A 51 -10.75 10.40 -15.41
CA ARG A 51 -10.81 11.67 -16.14
C ARG A 51 -11.45 11.50 -17.50
N ARG A 52 -11.32 10.32 -18.11
CA ARG A 52 -11.86 10.05 -19.45
C ARG A 52 -13.37 9.80 -19.46
N CYS A 53 -13.89 8.97 -18.56
CA CYS A 53 -15.31 8.62 -18.54
C CYS A 53 -16.09 9.23 -17.37
N GLY A 54 -15.41 9.89 -16.43
CA GLY A 54 -16.04 10.52 -15.26
C GLY A 54 -16.51 9.54 -14.18
N ALA A 55 -16.23 8.24 -14.33
CA ALA A 55 -16.64 7.24 -13.35
C ALA A 55 -15.87 7.40 -12.03
N ASP A 56 -16.60 7.33 -10.91
CA ASP A 56 -16.01 7.32 -9.57
C ASP A 56 -15.85 5.88 -9.06
N HIS A 57 -14.60 5.46 -8.87
CA HIS A 57 -14.24 4.15 -8.37
C HIS A 57 -13.77 4.18 -6.91
N THR A 58 -13.92 5.32 -6.21
CA THR A 58 -13.33 5.55 -4.89
C THR A 58 -13.83 4.54 -3.85
N ALA A 59 -15.12 4.22 -3.86
CA ALA A 59 -15.71 3.28 -2.89
C ALA A 59 -15.23 1.84 -3.10
N ALA A 60 -15.16 1.38 -4.35
CA ALA A 60 -14.71 0.03 -4.69
C ALA A 60 -13.24 -0.18 -4.27
N LEU A 61 -12.39 0.81 -4.52
CA LEU A 61 -10.98 0.76 -4.14
C LEU A 61 -10.74 0.85 -2.64
N ARG A 62 -11.50 1.68 -1.92
CA ARG A 62 -11.39 1.69 -0.45
C ARG A 62 -11.77 0.35 0.17
N ALA A 63 -12.78 -0.33 -0.37
CA ALA A 63 -13.17 -1.65 0.10
C ALA A 63 -12.06 -2.70 -0.13
N GLU A 64 -11.45 -2.68 -1.31
CA GLU A 64 -10.32 -3.56 -1.65
C GLU A 64 -9.11 -3.33 -0.75
N VAL A 65 -8.67 -2.06 -0.60
CA VAL A 65 -7.52 -1.71 0.26
C VAL A 65 -7.81 -2.05 1.73
N ALA A 66 -9.05 -1.83 2.20
CA ALA A 66 -9.42 -2.18 3.58
C ALA A 66 -9.44 -3.70 3.82
N ALA A 67 -9.91 -4.49 2.85
CA ALA A 67 -9.92 -5.95 2.94
C ALA A 67 -8.49 -6.52 3.00
N GLU A 68 -7.55 -5.95 2.25
CA GLU A 68 -6.14 -6.35 2.32
C GLU A 68 -5.48 -6.00 3.64
N ARG A 69 -5.70 -4.78 4.16
CA ARG A 69 -5.15 -4.37 5.46
C ARG A 69 -5.62 -5.29 6.58
N LEU A 70 -6.87 -5.76 6.54
CA LEU A 70 -7.37 -6.76 7.48
C LEU A 70 -6.63 -8.11 7.38
N GLY A 71 -6.27 -8.52 6.16
CA GLY A 71 -5.47 -9.73 5.92
C GLY A 71 -4.03 -9.59 6.42
N ASP A 72 -3.38 -8.48 6.12
CA ASP A 72 -2.03 -8.16 6.61
C ASP A 72 -2.01 -8.09 8.13
N GLU A 73 -2.95 -7.36 8.75
CA GLU A 73 -3.01 -7.20 10.22
C GLU A 73 -3.15 -8.55 10.96
N ALA A 74 -3.71 -9.57 10.33
CA ALA A 74 -3.84 -10.92 10.88
C ALA A 74 -2.52 -11.72 10.86
N LEU A 75 -1.54 -11.30 10.04
CA LEU A 75 -0.25 -11.98 9.87
C LEU A 75 0.87 -11.38 10.71
N HIS A 76 0.62 -10.26 11.41
CA HIS A 76 1.64 -9.58 12.20
C HIS A 76 2.13 -10.43 13.37
N PRO A 77 3.42 -10.85 13.40
CA PRO A 77 3.95 -11.80 14.39
C PRO A 77 3.85 -11.31 15.84
N TRP A 78 3.84 -10.00 16.06
CA TRP A 78 3.71 -9.38 17.39
C TRP A 78 2.33 -9.57 18.04
N ARG A 79 1.32 -10.04 17.29
CA ARG A 79 0.00 -10.40 17.86
C ARG A 79 0.00 -11.73 18.60
N TYR A 80 0.98 -12.59 18.32
CA TYR A 80 1.14 -13.92 18.93
C TYR A 80 2.41 -14.03 19.78
N ALA A 81 3.11 -12.91 20.00
CA ALA A 81 4.21 -12.86 20.96
C ALA A 81 3.60 -12.88 22.37
N GLU A 82 3.18 -14.07 22.81
CA GLU A 82 3.02 -14.36 24.23
C GLU A 82 4.33 -13.99 24.94
N ASP A 83 4.18 -13.33 26.08
CA ASP A 83 5.22 -12.79 26.96
C ASP A 83 6.50 -13.62 26.93
N ARG A 84 7.48 -13.22 26.11
CA ARG A 84 8.87 -13.68 26.26
C ARG A 84 9.50 -12.82 27.34
N GLU A 85 9.05 -13.02 28.56
CA GLU A 85 9.90 -12.81 29.73
C GLU A 85 11.13 -13.71 29.53
N ASP A 86 12.31 -13.09 29.56
CA ASP A 86 13.63 -13.73 29.45
C ASP A 86 14.04 -14.24 28.06
N ALA A 87 14.40 -13.31 27.18
CA ALA A 87 15.45 -13.57 26.20
C ALA A 87 16.52 -12.49 26.39
N GLY A 88 17.49 -12.75 27.27
CA GLY A 88 18.67 -11.92 27.48
C GLY A 88 19.50 -11.77 26.19
N ILE A 89 19.17 -10.77 25.37
CA ILE A 89 19.94 -10.39 24.19
C ILE A 89 20.66 -9.07 24.50
N PRO A 90 22.00 -9.07 24.67
CA PRO A 90 22.76 -7.85 24.87
C PRO A 90 22.94 -7.05 23.56
N PHE A 91 23.07 -5.74 23.75
CA PHE A 91 23.05 -4.63 22.78
C PHE A 91 24.03 -4.77 21.61
#